data_AF-A0A3M1L4B4-F1
#
_entry.id   AF-A0A3M1L4B4-F1
#
_cell.length_a   1.000
_cell.length_b   1.000
_cell.length_c   1.000
_cell.angle_alpha   90.00
_cell.angle_beta   90.00
_cell.angle_gamma   90.00
#
_symmetry.space_group_name_H-M   'P 1'
#
loop_
_entity.id
_entity.type
_entity.pdbx_description
1 polymer ?
#
loop_
_entity_poly.entity_id
_entity_poly.type
_entity_poly.pdbx_seq_one_letter_code
_entity_poly.pdbx_strand_id
1 'polypeptide(L)'
;QFGTAYLRLGRELEPGFVLTVEPGLYFIPELMDKWQGDGLHTDFIDYEKVQGLRDFGGIRIEDNVLITEDGHRVLGSPIPRTVEEVEALRS
;
A
#
# COMPACT_ATOMS: atom_id res chain seq x y z
N GLN A 1 7.09 17.61 -4.82
CA GLN A 1 5.69 17.38 -4.41
C GLN A 1 5.45 15.88 -4.51
N PHE A 2 5.13 15.19 -3.40
CA PHE A 2 4.42 13.92 -3.51
C PHE A 2 3.11 14.24 -4.23
N GLY A 3 2.88 13.66 -5.41
CA GLY A 3 1.87 14.20 -6.32
C GLY A 3 1.29 13.14 -7.24
N THR A 4 0.17 13.51 -7.87
CA THR A 4 -0.62 12.65 -8.76
C THR A 4 0.09 12.28 -10.06
N ALA A 5 1.31 12.77 -10.30
CA ALA A 5 2.07 12.63 -11.55
C ALA A 5 2.30 11.18 -11.99
N TYR A 6 2.31 10.23 -11.06
CA TYR A 6 2.50 8.80 -11.34
C TYR A 6 1.30 7.94 -10.92
N LEU A 7 0.18 8.56 -10.52
CA LEU A 7 -1.08 7.84 -10.32
C LEU A 7 -1.72 7.57 -11.68
N ARG A 8 -2.26 6.36 -11.83
CA ARG A 8 -2.97 5.96 -13.07
C ARG A 8 -4.29 6.71 -13.25
N LEU A 9 -4.87 7.20 -12.16
CA LEU A 9 -6.09 8.01 -12.15
C LEU A 9 -5.85 9.28 -11.34
N GLY A 10 -5.79 10.42 -12.02
CA GLY A 10 -5.64 11.76 -11.42
C GLY A 10 -6.88 12.62 -11.57
N ARG A 11 -8.07 12.02 -11.63
CA ARG A 11 -9.37 12.67 -11.82
C ARG A 11 -10.26 12.45 -10.60
N GLU A 12 -11.30 13.28 -10.46
CA GLU A 12 -12.37 13.07 -9.49
C GLU A 12 -13.13 11.76 -9.80
N LEU A 13 -13.62 11.10 -8.75
CA LEU A 13 -14.33 9.83 -8.86
C LEU A 13 -15.80 10.09 -9.22
N GLU A 14 -16.30 9.35 -10.22
CA GLU A 14 -17.68 9.45 -10.68
C GLU A 14 -18.40 8.10 -10.49
N PRO A 15 -19.73 8.09 -10.23
CA PRO A 15 -20.51 6.86 -10.16
C PRO A 15 -20.33 5.99 -11.41
N GLY A 16 -20.16 4.69 -11.21
CA GLY A 16 -19.87 3.73 -12.28
C GLY A 16 -18.39 3.45 -12.52
N PHE A 17 -17.47 4.23 -11.94
CA PHE A 17 -16.04 3.90 -11.97
C PHE A 17 -15.76 2.61 -11.20
N VAL A 18 -14.89 1.77 -11.76
CA VAL A 18 -14.34 0.59 -11.08
C VAL A 18 -12.83 0.76 -11.01
N LEU A 19 -12.28 0.66 -9.80
CA LEU A 19 -10.86 0.85 -9.53
C LEU A 19 -10.37 -0.06 -8.40
N THR A 20 -9.05 -0.18 -8.29
CA THR A 20 -8.38 -0.86 -7.19
C THR A 20 -8.11 0.13 -6.06
N VAL A 21 -8.32 -0.31 -4.82
CA VAL A 21 -7.84 0.36 -3.61
C VAL A 21 -6.75 -0.53 -3.05
N GLU A 22 -5.48 -0.15 -3.26
CA GLU A 22 -4.33 -1.04 -3.12
C GLU A 22 -3.15 -0.47 -2.31
N PRO A 23 -3.36 0.05 -1.08
CA PRO A 23 -2.27 0.55 -0.26
C PRO A 23 -1.21 -0.54 0.00
N GLY A 24 0.06 -0.15 -0.10
CA GLY A 24 1.19 -1.04 0.15
C GLY A 24 2.31 -0.38 0.94
N LEU A 25 3.02 -1.20 1.73
CA LEU A 25 4.21 -0.84 2.48
C LEU A 25 5.32 -1.83 2.12
N TYR A 26 6.46 -1.30 1.69
CA TYR A 26 7.57 -2.11 1.21
C TYR A 26 8.89 -1.64 1.81
N PHE A 27 9.74 -2.61 2.14
CA PHE A 27 11.13 -2.42 2.52
C PHE A 27 11.98 -2.86 1.33
N ILE A 28 12.21 -1.91 0.40
CA ILE A 28 12.93 -2.16 -0.85
C ILE A 28 14.42 -1.92 -0.61
N PRO A 29 15.29 -2.96 -0.60
CA PRO A 29 16.68 -2.84 -0.21
C PRO A 29 17.44 -1.78 -1.02
N GLU A 30 17.19 -1.68 -2.32
CA GLU A 30 17.86 -0.73 -3.21
C GLU A 30 17.52 0.72 -2.86
N LEU A 31 16.29 1.00 -2.42
CA LEU A 31 15.89 2.34 -1.98
C LEU A 31 16.44 2.66 -0.60
N MET A 32 16.44 1.67 0.31
CA MET A 32 17.02 1.81 1.64
C MET A 32 18.50 2.16 1.57
N ASP A 33 19.27 1.38 0.80
CA ASP A 33 20.71 1.58 0.63
C ASP A 33 21.00 2.92 -0.04
N LYS A 34 20.22 3.27 -1.07
CA LYS A 34 20.36 4.55 -1.75
C LYS A 34 20.12 5.72 -0.80
N TRP A 35 19.01 5.73 -0.06
CA TRP A 35 18.69 6.86 0.81
C TRP A 35 19.63 6.96 1.99
N GLN A 36 20.08 5.84 2.55
CA GLN A 36 21.10 5.82 3.59
C GLN A 36 22.43 6.37 3.09
N GLY A 37 22.88 5.93 1.91
CA GLY A 37 24.12 6.38 1.27
C GLY A 37 24.10 7.85 0.88
N ASP A 38 22.93 8.35 0.44
CA ASP A 38 22.71 9.76 0.12
C ASP A 38 22.49 10.65 1.37
N GLY A 39 22.38 10.06 2.56
CA GLY A 39 22.10 10.78 3.81
C GLY A 39 20.72 11.44 3.85
N LEU A 40 19.73 10.86 3.17
CA LEU A 40 18.38 11.42 3.09
C LEU A 40 17.51 11.01 4.28
N HIS A 41 16.56 11.88 4.65
CA HIS A 41 15.50 11.59 5.62
C HIS A 41 15.98 11.10 7.01
N THR A 42 17.21 11.43 7.41
CA THR A 42 17.80 10.99 8.69
C THR A 42 17.02 11.42 9.92
N ASP A 43 16.24 12.50 9.82
CA ASP A 43 15.35 12.97 10.89
C ASP A 43 14.09 12.09 11.06
N PHE A 44 13.79 11.24 10.06
CA PHE A 44 12.56 10.44 10.00
C PHE A 44 12.82 8.93 9.93
N ILE A 45 13.96 8.51 9.38
CA ILE A 45 14.31 7.11 9.17
C ILE A 45 15.42 6.71 10.12
N ASP A 46 15.09 5.82 11.05
CA ASP A 46 16.06 5.08 11.84
C ASP A 46 16.63 3.94 10.97
N TYR A 47 17.79 4.21 10.36
CA TYR A 47 18.43 3.26 9.45
C TYR A 47 18.93 1.99 10.14
N GLU A 48 19.27 2.04 11.42
CA GLU A 48 19.67 0.84 12.15
C GLU A 48 18.48 -0.12 12.30
N LYS A 49 17.31 0.41 12.65
CA LYS A 49 16.09 -0.41 12.78
C LYS A 49 15.58 -0.93 11.45
N VAL A 50 15.55 -0.09 10.42
CA VAL A 50 14.96 -0.47 9.13
C VAL A 50 15.76 -1.57 8.43
N GLN A 51 17.08 -1.65 8.66
CA GLN A 51 17.91 -2.73 8.13
C GLN A 51 17.48 -4.12 8.65
N GLY A 52 16.87 -4.20 9.83
CA GLY A 52 16.28 -5.45 10.34
C GLY A 52 15.08 -5.96 9.53
N LEU A 53 14.48 -5.11 8.68
CA LEU A 53 13.34 -5.45 7.82
C LEU A 53 13.74 -5.63 6.35
N ARG A 54 15.04 -5.69 6.06
CA ARG A 54 15.57 -5.77 4.69
C ARG A 54 14.99 -6.94 3.87
N ASP A 55 14.86 -8.10 4.51
CA ASP A 55 14.37 -9.32 3.84
C ASP A 55 12.85 -9.52 3.98
N PHE A 56 12.13 -8.53 4.54
CA PHE A 56 10.68 -8.60 4.72
C PHE A 56 9.92 -8.50 3.39
N GLY A 57 10.49 -7.77 2.42
CA GLY A 57 9.82 -7.46 1.16
C GLY A 57 8.74 -6.39 1.34
N GLY A 58 7.49 -6.80 1.59
CA GLY A 58 6.41 -5.85 1.81
C GLY A 58 5.02 -6.47 1.76
N ILE A 59 4.02 -5.64 2.04
CA ILE A 59 2.61 -6.01 2.08
C ILE A 59 1.83 -5.06 1.17
N ARG A 60 0.83 -5.60 0.47
CA ARG A 60 -0.22 -4.84 -0.21
C ARG A 60 -1.55 -5.52 0.05
N ILE A 61 -2.55 -4.74 0.42
CA ILE A 61 -3.94 -5.21 0.52
C ILE A 61 -4.71 -4.49 -0.57
N GLU A 62 -5.42 -5.26 -1.40
CA GLU A 62 -6.04 -4.76 -2.61
C GLU A 62 -7.49 -5.22 -2.71
N ASP A 63 -8.39 -4.26 -2.85
CA ASP A 63 -9.82 -4.48 -3.10
C ASP A 63 -10.22 -3.87 -4.44
N ASN A 64 -11.17 -4.49 -5.14
CA ASN A 64 -11.83 -3.91 -6.30
C ASN A 64 -13.08 -3.16 -5.84
N VAL A 65 -13.24 -1.91 -6.25
CA VAL A 65 -14.30 -1.04 -5.74
C VAL A 65 -15.05 -0.39 -6.90
N LEU A 66 -16.38 -0.49 -6.85
CA LEU A 66 -17.31 0.27 -7.69
C LEU A 66 -17.75 1.53 -6.95
N ILE A 67 -17.61 2.70 -7.58
CA ILE A 67 -18.15 3.96 -7.06
C ILE A 67 -19.65 4.04 -7.35
N THR A 68 -20.44 4.37 -6.34
CA THR A 68 -21.90 4.58 -6.43
C THR A 68 -22.22 6.07 -6.29
N GLU A 69 -23.49 6.46 -6.46
CA GLU A 69 -23.93 7.86 -6.34
C GLU A 69 -23.63 8.46 -4.95
N ASP A 70 -23.65 7.64 -3.91
CA ASP A 70 -23.58 8.00 -2.50
C ASP A 70 -22.38 7.37 -1.76
N GLY A 71 -21.49 6.68 -2.47
CA GLY A 71 -20.35 6.00 -1.85
C GLY A 71 -19.69 4.98 -2.75
N HIS A 72 -19.55 3.75 -2.24
CA HIS A 72 -18.87 2.69 -2.95
C HIS A 72 -19.36 1.30 -2.55
N ARG A 73 -19.09 0.32 -3.42
CA ARG A 73 -19.31 -1.11 -3.18
C ARG A 73 -18.05 -1.89 -3.48
N VAL A 74 -17.56 -2.64 -2.49
CA VAL A 74 -16.48 -3.61 -2.69
C VAL A 74 -17.02 -4.77 -3.54
N LEU A 75 -16.27 -5.14 -4.57
CA LEU A 75 -16.60 -6.20 -5.50
C LEU A 75 -15.90 -7.50 -5.11
N GLY A 76 -16.61 -8.62 -5.27
CA GLY A 76 -16.10 -9.95 -4.95
C GLY A 76 -16.46 -10.42 -3.55
N SER A 77 -15.99 -11.62 -3.21
CA SER A 77 -16.17 -12.18 -1.88
C SER A 77 -15.27 -11.45 -0.88
N PRO A 78 -15.72 -11.24 0.38
CA PRO A 78 -14.85 -10.71 1.42
C PRO A 78 -13.58 -11.55 1.58
N ILE A 79 -12.43 -10.90 1.57
CA ILE A 79 -11.16 -11.49 1.98
C ILE A 79 -10.91 -11.19 3.46
N PRO A 80 -10.23 -12.08 4.21
CA PRO A 80 -9.70 -11.76 5.52
C PRO A 80 -8.81 -10.53 5.50
N ARG A 81 -9.02 -9.62 6.44
CA ARG A 81 -8.24 -8.36 6.54
C ARG A 81 -7.56 -8.21 7.89
N THR A 82 -8.19 -8.69 8.96
CA THR A 82 -7.58 -8.70 10.29
C THR A 82 -6.56 -9.84 10.40
N VAL A 83 -5.62 -9.70 11.33
CA VAL A 83 -4.61 -10.74 11.59
C VAL A 83 -5.30 -12.04 11.99
N GLU A 84 -6.31 -11.96 12.86
CA GLU A 84 -7.07 -13.10 13.37
C GLU A 84 -7.79 -13.85 12.24
N GLU A 85 -8.45 -13.13 11.32
CA GLU A 85 -9.12 -13.76 10.17
C GLU A 85 -8.12 -14.44 9.22
N VAL A 86 -6.96 -13.81 8.98
CA VAL A 86 -5.92 -14.37 8.11
C VAL A 86 -5.31 -15.63 8.73
N GLU A 87 -5.02 -15.60 10.03
CA GLU A 87 -4.47 -16.75 10.76
C GLU A 87 -5.47 -17.91 10.81
N ALA A 88 -6.77 -17.63 10.98
CA ALA A 88 -7.83 -18.64 10.97
C ALA A 88 -7.97 -19.38 9.62
N LEU A 89 -7.51 -18.81 8.50
CA LEU A 89 -7.48 -19.51 7.21
C LEU A 89 -6.30 -20.50 7.05
N ARG A 90 -5.27 -20.41 7.89
CA ARG A 90 -4.05 -21.22 7.74
C ARG A 90 -4.11 -22.55 8.50
N SER A 91 -5.13 -22.78 9.32
CA SER A 91 -5.38 -24.00 10.10
C SER A 91 -6.23 -25.01 9.33
#